data_AF-A0A5Q4DD82-F1
#
_entry.id   AF-A0A5Q4DD82-F1
#
_cell.length_a   1.000
_cell.length_b   1.000
_cell.length_c   1.000
_cell.angle_alpha   90.00
_cell.angle_beta   90.00
_cell.angle_gamma   90.00
#
_symmetry.space_group_name_H-M   'P 1'
#
loop_
_entity.id
_entity.type
_entity.pdbx_description
1 polymer ?
#
loop_
_entity_poly.entity_id
_entity_poly.type
_entity_poly.pdbx_seq_one_letter_code
_entity_poly.pdbx_strand_id
1 'polypeptide(L)'
;MKTAESPTPTPADGPWIETREGGLFFVNSLFLFPYVMVLVPLLTRIVVRAAGGMPEESVIVDTFPILAEYLLPRMGWLAVFPAWLTWKNLGIEHRSLPRVALGFLLATHVTVILWTVGSWFGWHGGILPGGPGS
;
A
#
# COMPACT_ATOMS: atom_id res chain seq x y z
N MET A 1 15.27 13.18 -52.90
CA MET A 1 14.31 13.27 -51.78
C MET A 1 14.93 12.47 -50.63
N LYS A 2 15.48 13.13 -49.60
CA LYS A 2 16.10 12.48 -48.44
C LYS A 2 14.98 11.99 -47.54
N THR A 3 14.81 10.68 -47.41
CA THR A 3 14.01 10.07 -46.34
C THR A 3 14.68 10.42 -45.01
N ALA A 4 14.00 11.23 -44.19
CA ALA A 4 14.40 11.47 -42.82
C ALA A 4 14.19 10.17 -42.05
N GLU A 5 15.28 9.45 -41.82
CA GLU A 5 15.32 8.31 -40.91
C GLU A 5 15.05 8.87 -39.51
N SER A 6 13.84 8.64 -38.99
CA SER A 6 13.52 8.95 -37.60
C SER A 6 14.52 8.19 -36.73
N PRO A 7 15.22 8.82 -35.78
CA PRO A 7 16.15 8.10 -34.92
C PRO A 7 15.36 7.02 -34.17
N THR A 8 15.61 5.76 -34.54
CA THR A 8 15.09 4.59 -33.85
C THR A 8 15.53 4.73 -32.39
N PRO A 9 14.60 4.71 -31.42
CA PRO A 9 14.97 4.79 -30.01
C PRO A 9 15.95 3.64 -29.75
N THR A 10 17.16 3.98 -29.33
CA THR A 10 18.15 2.97 -28.93
C THR A 10 17.63 2.34 -27.65
N PRO A 11 17.23 1.06 -27.63
CA PRO A 11 16.96 0.35 -26.39
C PRO A 11 18.33 -0.08 -25.86
N ALA A 12 19.10 0.88 -25.37
CA ALA A 12 20.16 0.53 -24.44
C ALA A 12 19.43 0.12 -23.15
N ASP A 13 19.48 -1.18 -22.87
CA ASP A 13 18.92 -1.88 -21.71
C ASP A 13 17.43 -2.25 -21.85
N GLY A 14 17.11 -3.52 -21.59
CA GLY A 14 15.78 -4.11 -21.79
C GLY A 14 14.66 -3.47 -20.95
N PRO A 15 13.45 -4.05 -20.92
CA PRO A 15 12.33 -3.54 -20.12
C PRO A 15 12.78 -3.26 -18.68
N TRP A 16 12.55 -2.04 -18.16
CA TRP A 16 13.00 -1.66 -16.80
C TRP A 16 12.58 -2.66 -15.73
N ILE A 17 11.41 -3.30 -15.91
CA ILE A 17 10.88 -4.35 -15.05
C ILE A 17 11.78 -5.59 -14.93
N GLU A 18 12.60 -5.87 -15.95
CA GLU A 18 13.54 -6.99 -16.00
C GLU A 18 14.87 -6.66 -15.30
N THR A 19 15.12 -5.39 -14.99
CA THR A 19 16.25 -5.00 -14.15
C THR A 19 15.99 -5.43 -12.70
N ARG A 20 17.06 -5.66 -11.93
CA ARG A 20 16.94 -6.00 -10.50
C ARG A 20 16.16 -4.93 -9.72
N GLU A 21 16.39 -3.66 -10.05
CA GLU A 21 15.73 -2.52 -9.42
C GLU A 21 14.23 -2.47 -9.76
N GLY A 22 13.89 -2.60 -11.05
CA GLY A 22 12.51 -2.59 -11.50
C GLY A 22 11.69 -3.80 -11.04
N GLY A 23 12.29 -4.99 -11.04
CA GLY A 23 11.65 -6.19 -10.51
C GLY A 23 11.34 -6.09 -9.01
N LEU A 24 12.26 -5.54 -8.22
CA LEU A 24 12.05 -5.32 -6.78
C LEU A 24 10.97 -4.26 -6.51
N PHE A 25 10.92 -3.18 -7.29
CA PHE A 25 9.86 -2.18 -7.21
C PHE A 25 8.49 -2.77 -7.55
N PHE A 26 8.41 -3.62 -8.57
CA PHE A 26 7.18 -4.29 -8.95
C PHE A 26 6.67 -5.24 -7.88
N VAL A 27 7.54 -6.06 -7.30
CA VAL A 27 7.17 -6.93 -6.17
C VAL A 27 6.63 -6.11 -4.99
N ASN A 28 7.27 -4.98 -4.66
CA ASN A 28 6.74 -4.05 -3.66
C ASN A 28 5.35 -3.50 -4.02
N SER A 29 5.12 -3.20 -5.30
CA SER A 29 3.83 -2.71 -5.78
C SER A 29 2.72 -3.75 -5.63
N LEU A 30 3.03 -5.05 -5.78
CA LEU A 30 2.07 -6.12 -5.50
C LEU A 30 1.66 -6.15 -4.03
N PHE A 31 2.59 -5.86 -3.11
CA PHE A 31 2.28 -5.77 -1.69
C PHE A 31 1.49 -4.52 -1.31
N LEU A 32 1.45 -3.50 -2.16
CA LEU A 32 0.63 -2.30 -1.93
C LEU A 32 -0.86 -2.58 -2.16
N PHE A 33 -1.21 -3.49 -3.07
CA PHE A 33 -2.59 -3.75 -3.48
C PHE A 33 -3.56 -4.03 -2.32
N PRO A 34 -3.25 -4.93 -1.36
CA PRO A 34 -4.13 -5.16 -0.21
C PRO A 34 -4.38 -3.90 0.63
N TYR A 35 -3.40 -3.01 0.76
CA TYR A 35 -3.56 -1.76 1.49
C TYR A 35 -4.50 -0.81 0.76
N VAL A 36 -4.37 -0.67 -0.57
CA VAL A 36 -5.27 0.20 -1.36
C VAL A 36 -6.71 -0.29 -1.27
N MET A 37 -6.92 -1.61 -1.34
CA MET A 37 -8.24 -2.23 -1.22
C MET A 37 -8.92 -1.95 0.14
N VAL A 38 -8.16 -1.67 1.20
CA VAL A 38 -8.70 -1.32 2.53
C VAL A 38 -8.76 0.20 2.74
N LEU A 39 -7.67 0.91 2.42
CA LEU A 39 -7.53 2.34 2.66
C LEU A 39 -8.50 3.17 1.82
N VAL A 40 -8.72 2.83 0.55
CA VAL A 40 -9.62 3.61 -0.31
C VAL A 40 -11.06 3.57 0.21
N PRO A 41 -11.65 2.38 0.50
CA PRO A 41 -12.97 2.33 1.13
C PRO A 41 -13.01 3.01 2.50
N LEU A 42 -12.01 2.78 3.35
CA LEU A 42 -11.96 3.37 4.70
C LEU A 42 -11.92 4.91 4.66
N LEU A 43 -11.05 5.49 3.83
CA LEU A 43 -10.96 6.94 3.66
C LEU A 43 -12.23 7.52 3.05
N THR A 44 -12.81 6.84 2.05
CA THR A 44 -14.09 7.24 1.45
C THR A 44 -15.19 7.27 2.52
N ARG A 45 -15.26 6.24 3.35
CA ARG A 45 -16.21 6.13 4.45
C ARG A 45 -16.07 7.27 5.44
N ILE A 46 -14.84 7.52 5.91
CA ILE A 46 -14.53 8.60 6.87
C ILE A 46 -15.00 9.95 6.31
N VAL A 47 -14.65 10.27 5.07
CA VAL A 47 -15.01 11.55 4.44
C VAL A 47 -16.52 11.68 4.25
N VAL A 48 -17.18 10.65 3.71
CA VAL A 48 -18.63 10.72 3.42
C VAL A 48 -19.45 10.76 4.71
N ARG A 49 -19.08 9.97 5.74
CA ARG A 49 -19.76 10.03 7.05
C ARG A 49 -19.51 11.34 7.77
N ALA A 50 -18.30 11.89 7.71
CA ALA A 50 -18.02 13.23 8.26
C ALA A 50 -18.87 14.32 7.59
N ALA A 51 -19.25 14.15 6.33
CA ALA A 51 -20.16 15.03 5.60
C ALA A 51 -21.66 14.74 5.85
N GLY A 52 -22.00 13.81 6.73
CA GLY A 52 -23.37 13.41 7.04
C GLY A 52 -24.01 12.43 6.04
N GLY A 53 -23.22 11.87 5.11
CA GLY A 53 -23.67 10.82 4.20
C GLY A 53 -23.51 9.42 4.79
N MET A 54 -24.17 8.42 4.17
CA MET A 54 -24.10 6.99 4.56
C MET A 54 -24.35 6.71 6.06
N PRO A 55 -25.59 6.97 6.56
CA PRO A 55 -25.97 6.69 7.94
C PRO A 55 -26.04 5.18 8.25
N GLU A 56 -26.25 4.35 7.24
CA GLU A 56 -26.34 2.89 7.36
C GLU A 56 -25.06 2.19 6.90
N GLU A 57 -24.94 0.90 7.18
CA GLU A 57 -23.86 0.07 6.63
C GLU A 57 -24.03 -0.10 5.11
N SER A 58 -22.93 0.05 4.38
CA SER A 58 -22.85 -0.12 2.93
C SER A 58 -21.96 -1.31 2.61
N VAL A 59 -22.54 -2.34 1.97
CA VAL A 59 -21.80 -3.55 1.57
C VAL A 59 -20.56 -3.19 0.74
N ILE A 60 -20.66 -2.22 -0.17
CA ILE A 60 -19.54 -1.86 -1.07
C ILE A 60 -18.39 -1.23 -0.30
N VAL A 61 -18.67 -0.32 0.63
CA VAL A 61 -17.64 0.49 1.31
C VAL A 61 -17.15 -0.21 2.59
N ASP A 62 -17.99 -1.04 3.22
CA ASP A 62 -17.69 -1.64 4.51
C ASP A 62 -17.07 -3.03 4.42
N THR A 63 -17.23 -3.77 3.30
CA THR A 63 -16.71 -5.15 3.20
C THR A 63 -15.21 -5.25 3.46
N PHE A 64 -14.40 -4.39 2.86
CA PHE A 64 -12.95 -4.42 3.04
C PHE A 64 -12.51 -3.94 4.44
N PRO A 65 -13.05 -2.84 4.99
CA PRO A 65 -12.84 -2.49 6.39
C PRO A 65 -13.23 -3.59 7.39
N ILE A 66 -14.40 -4.23 7.24
CA ILE A 66 -14.84 -5.36 8.10
C ILE A 66 -13.81 -6.49 8.04
N LEU A 67 -13.44 -6.89 6.82
CA LEU A 67 -12.48 -7.96 6.62
C LEU A 67 -11.11 -7.59 7.21
N ALA A 68 -10.71 -6.32 7.08
CA ALA A 68 -9.49 -5.79 7.65
C ALA A 68 -9.49 -5.81 9.18
N GLU A 69 -10.57 -5.39 9.86
CA GLU A 69 -10.71 -5.51 11.32
C GLU A 69 -10.55 -6.95 11.80
N TYR A 70 -11.10 -7.90 11.04
CA TYR A 70 -10.96 -9.32 11.36
C TYR A 70 -9.54 -9.84 11.09
N LEU A 71 -8.94 -9.49 9.95
CA LEU A 71 -7.67 -10.10 9.51
C LEU A 71 -6.43 -9.40 10.09
N LEU A 72 -6.40 -8.07 10.21
CA LEU A 72 -5.20 -7.34 10.63
C LEU A 72 -4.64 -7.80 11.99
N PRO A 73 -5.46 -8.04 13.04
CA PRO A 73 -4.94 -8.54 14.30
C PRO A 73 -4.28 -9.92 14.19
N ARG A 74 -4.68 -10.74 13.21
CA ARG A 74 -4.20 -12.13 13.05
C ARG A 74 -3.04 -12.23 12.05
N MET A 75 -3.10 -11.42 11.00
CA MET A 75 -2.29 -11.57 9.79
C MET A 75 -1.46 -10.31 9.49
N GLY A 76 -1.66 -9.20 10.19
CA GLY A 76 -0.93 -7.96 9.92
C GLY A 76 0.59 -8.05 10.17
N TRP A 77 1.04 -9.04 10.95
CA TRP A 77 2.47 -9.35 11.09
C TRP A 77 3.11 -9.79 9.76
N LEU A 78 2.33 -10.29 8.79
CA LEU A 78 2.84 -10.60 7.44
C LEU A 78 3.38 -9.36 6.73
N ALA A 79 3.01 -8.16 7.15
CA ALA A 79 3.58 -6.91 6.66
C ALA A 79 5.08 -6.73 6.99
N VAL A 80 5.64 -7.53 7.90
CA VAL A 80 7.09 -7.52 8.20
C VAL A 80 7.93 -7.84 6.98
N PHE A 81 7.51 -8.82 6.16
CA PHE A 81 8.24 -9.19 4.95
C PHE A 81 8.31 -8.06 3.91
N PRO A 82 7.18 -7.46 3.46
CA PRO A 82 7.23 -6.34 2.53
C PRO A 82 7.81 -5.05 3.15
N ALA A 83 7.69 -4.83 4.46
CA ALA A 83 8.41 -3.76 5.15
C ALA A 83 9.93 -3.93 4.99
N TRP A 84 10.44 -5.13 5.25
CA TRP A 84 11.86 -5.45 5.10
C TRP A 84 12.33 -5.28 3.65
N LEU A 85 11.55 -5.77 2.68
CA LEU A 85 11.87 -5.61 1.26
C LEU A 85 11.90 -4.14 0.83
N THR A 86 10.92 -3.35 1.28
CA THR A 86 10.86 -1.90 1.02
C THR A 86 12.03 -1.17 1.63
N TRP A 87 12.41 -1.52 2.86
CA TRP A 87 13.60 -0.95 3.50
C TRP A 87 14.89 -1.28 2.73
N LYS A 88 15.03 -2.51 2.22
CA LYS A 88 16.16 -2.86 1.35
C LYS A 88 16.18 -2.05 0.06
N ASN A 89 15.02 -1.87 -0.59
CA ASN A 89 14.91 -1.10 -1.83
C ASN A 89 15.24 0.38 -1.63
N LEU A 90 14.88 0.97 -0.48
CA LEU A 90 15.28 2.33 -0.08
C LEU A 90 16.81 2.52 -0.01
N GLY A 91 17.55 1.46 0.31
CA GLY A 91 19.01 1.47 0.34
C GLY A 91 19.66 1.43 -1.04
N ILE A 92 18.93 1.00 -2.07
CA ILE A 92 19.44 0.81 -3.44
C ILE A 92 19.01 1.97 -4.35
N GLU A 93 17.77 2.44 -4.22
CA GLU A 93 17.20 3.45 -5.10
C GLU A 93 17.81 4.84 -4.84
N HIS A 94 18.34 5.46 -5.88
CA HIS A 94 19.00 6.78 -5.80
C HIS A 94 18.10 7.93 -6.24
N ARG A 95 17.04 7.66 -7.02
CA ARG A 95 16.12 8.68 -7.54
C ARG A 95 15.18 9.17 -6.43
N SER A 96 14.98 10.49 -6.36
CA SER A 96 14.21 11.13 -5.28
C SER A 96 12.74 10.68 -5.24
N LEU A 97 12.03 10.71 -6.37
CA LEU A 97 10.60 10.39 -6.43
C LEU A 97 10.30 8.93 -6.04
N PRO A 98 10.99 7.91 -6.60
CA PRO A 98 10.83 6.53 -6.14
C PRO A 98 11.19 6.32 -4.67
N ARG A 99 12.23 6.99 -4.15
CA ARG A 99 12.57 6.94 -2.71
C ARG A 99 11.43 7.46 -1.83
N VAL A 100 10.79 8.57 -2.22
CA VAL A 100 9.64 9.11 -1.49
C VAL A 100 8.48 8.10 -1.50
N ALA A 101 8.18 7.50 -2.65
CA ALA A 101 7.14 6.48 -2.76
C ALA A 101 7.45 5.23 -1.89
N LEU A 102 8.70 4.74 -1.91
CA LEU A 102 9.14 3.65 -1.05
C LEU A 102 9.09 4.03 0.44
N GLY A 103 9.41 5.28 0.78
CA GLY A 103 9.29 5.81 2.14
C GLY A 103 7.84 5.78 2.64
N PHE A 104 6.90 6.22 1.82
CA PHE A 104 5.47 6.15 2.12
C PHE A 104 4.97 4.70 2.26
N LEU A 105 5.40 3.81 1.37
CA LEU A 105 5.08 2.39 1.43
C LEU A 105 5.61 1.75 2.73
N LEU A 106 6.85 2.05 3.10
CA LEU A 106 7.45 1.57 4.34
C LEU A 106 6.67 2.07 5.56
N ALA A 107 6.32 3.36 5.60
CA ALA A 107 5.52 3.93 6.67
C ALA A 107 4.15 3.24 6.80
N THR A 108 3.52 2.89 5.68
CA THR A 108 2.25 2.14 5.66
C THR A 108 2.42 0.76 6.29
N HIS A 109 3.44 -0.01 5.89
CA HIS A 109 3.71 -1.32 6.49
C HIS A 109 4.03 -1.23 7.98
N VAL A 110 4.87 -0.27 8.38
CA VAL A 110 5.22 -0.06 9.79
C VAL A 110 3.97 0.30 10.61
N THR A 111 3.09 1.15 10.09
CA THR A 111 1.83 1.49 10.76
C THR A 111 0.97 0.26 10.99
N VAL A 112 0.84 -0.60 9.98
CA VAL A 112 0.11 -1.87 10.10
C VAL A 112 0.73 -2.81 11.12
N ILE A 113 2.06 -2.95 11.12
CA ILE A 113 2.77 -3.79 12.11
C ILE A 113 2.54 -3.25 13.52
N LEU A 114 2.72 -1.94 13.73
CA LEU A 114 2.54 -1.30 15.04
C LEU A 114 1.09 -1.44 15.53
N TRP A 115 0.13 -1.24 14.64
CA TRP A 115 -1.29 -1.44 14.96
C TRP A 115 -1.58 -2.90 15.32
N THR A 116 -1.09 -3.87 14.54
CA THR A 116 -1.27 -5.30 14.85
C THR A 116 -0.65 -5.67 16.20
N VAL A 117 0.56 -5.21 16.48
CA VAL A 117 1.22 -5.43 17.76
C VAL A 117 0.43 -4.76 18.90
N GLY A 118 -0.03 -3.53 18.73
CA GLY A 118 -0.88 -2.83 19.70
C GLY A 118 -2.19 -3.57 19.99
N SER A 119 -2.75 -4.23 18.97
CA SER A 119 -3.96 -5.06 19.13
C SER A 119 -3.71 -6.26 20.04
N TRP A 120 -2.53 -6.88 19.99
CA TRP A 120 -2.15 -8.00 20.86
C TRP A 120 -1.98 -7.57 22.31
N PHE A 121 -1.53 -6.34 22.54
CA PHE A 121 -1.49 -5.74 23.88
C PHE A 121 -2.84 -5.17 24.33
N GLY A 122 -3.89 -5.26 23.51
CA GLY A 122 -5.23 -4.81 23.84
C GLY A 122 -5.40 -3.28 23.83
N TRP A 123 -4.49 -2.52 23.21
CA TRP A 123 -4.52 -1.05 23.26
C TRP A 123 -5.74 -0.41 22.60
N HIS A 124 -6.32 -1.06 21.58
CA HIS A 124 -7.46 -0.54 20.82
C HIS A 124 -8.47 -1.64 20.45
N GLY A 125 -8.40 -2.80 21.11
CA GLY A 125 -9.35 -3.91 20.92
C GLY A 125 -9.41 -4.53 19.50
N GLY A 126 -8.48 -4.18 18.61
CA GLY A 126 -8.53 -4.59 17.19
C GLY A 126 -9.54 -3.84 16.33
N ILE A 127 -10.12 -2.74 16.83
CA ILE A 127 -11.07 -1.90 16.07
C ILE A 127 -10.29 -0.95 15.16
N LEU A 128 -10.66 -0.88 13.88
CA LEU A 128 -10.02 0.04 12.94
C LEU A 128 -10.62 1.45 13.11
N PRO A 129 -9.80 2.51 13.13
CA PRO A 129 -10.32 3.88 13.12
C PRO A 129 -11.18 4.12 11.87
N GLY A 130 -12.45 4.50 12.07
CA GLY A 130 -13.40 4.66 10.97
C GLY A 130 -13.92 3.35 10.40
N GLY A 131 -13.63 2.21 11.04
CA GLY A 131 -14.18 0.89 10.73
C GLY A 131 -15.58 0.70 11.32
N PRO A 132 -16.30 -0.37 10.96
CA PRO A 132 -17.68 -0.60 11.41
C PRO A 132 -17.82 -0.68 12.93
N GLY A 133 -16.79 -1.14 13.64
CA GLY A 133 -16.77 -1.17 15.10
C GLY A 133 -16.44 0.15 15.78
N SER A 134 -16.13 1.23 15.03
CA SER A 134 -15.71 2.54 15.56
C SER A 134 -16.85 3.54 15.70
#